data_AF-A0AAE9QV35-F1
#
_entry.id   AF-A0AAE9QV35-F1
#
_cell.length_a   1.000
_cell.length_b   1.000
_cell.length_c   1.000
_cell.angle_alpha   90.00
_cell.angle_beta   90.00
_cell.angle_gamma   90.00
#
_symmetry.space_group_name_H-M   'P 1'
#
loop_
_entity.id
_entity.type
_entity.pdbx_description
1 polymer ?
#
loop_
_entity_poly.entity_id
_entity_poly.type
_entity_poly.pdbx_seq_one_letter_code
_entity_poly.pdbx_strand_id
1 'polypeptide(L)'
;METWQEVTVHVHRDAQEAVSNLLIETGSQGVAIADSADYIGQKDRFGELYPDVEQSDMIAITAYYPSSTNLADVTVTINEQLAELASFGLQVGQVTVDSQELAEEDWADNWKKYYEPARITHDLTIVPSWTDYDASAGEKVIKLDPGMAFGTGTHPTTKMSLFALEQVLRGGETVIDVGTGSGVLSIASSLLGAKTIYAYDLDDVAVRVAQENIDLNQGTDNIHVAAGDLLKGVGQEADVIVANILADILVLLTDDAYRLVKDQGYLILSGIISEKLDMVLEAAFSAGFFLETHMVQGEWNALVFKKTDDISGVIGG
;
A
#
# COMPACT_ATOMS: atom_id res chain seq x y z
N MET A 1 -30.38 -1.20 10.71
CA MET A 1 -30.18 -1.80 9.38
C MET A 1 -29.67 -0.67 8.53
N GLU A 2 -28.35 -0.55 8.46
CA GLU A 2 -27.70 0.37 7.53
C GLU A 2 -27.74 -0.30 6.16
N THR A 3 -28.39 0.35 5.21
CA THR A 3 -28.48 -0.09 3.83
C THR A 3 -27.39 0.60 3.02
N TRP A 4 -26.82 -0.10 2.07
CA TRP A 4 -25.75 0.42 1.21
C TRP A 4 -26.25 0.63 -0.20
N GLN A 5 -25.59 1.51 -0.94
CA GLN A 5 -25.82 1.74 -2.35
C GLN A 5 -24.48 1.63 -3.06
N GLU A 6 -24.47 1.10 -4.29
CA GLU A 6 -23.24 0.90 -5.05
C GLU A 6 -23.16 1.83 -6.27
N VAL A 7 -21.92 2.10 -6.72
CA VAL A 7 -21.64 2.83 -7.95
C VAL A 7 -20.55 2.07 -8.68
N THR A 8 -20.82 1.62 -9.91
CA THR A 8 -19.85 0.87 -10.71
C THR A 8 -19.32 1.72 -11.86
N VAL A 9 -18.01 1.89 -11.90
CA VAL A 9 -17.31 2.61 -12.97
C VAL A 9 -16.53 1.60 -13.80
N HIS A 10 -16.82 1.54 -15.11
CA HIS A 10 -16.02 0.74 -16.03
C HIS A 10 -14.91 1.60 -16.59
N VAL A 11 -13.66 1.18 -16.42
CA VAL A 11 -12.50 1.96 -16.85
C VAL A 11 -11.44 1.05 -17.43
N HIS A 12 -10.55 1.60 -18.24
CA HIS A 12 -9.34 0.88 -18.62
C HIS A 12 -8.50 0.60 -17.37
N ARG A 13 -7.81 -0.53 -17.33
CA ARG A 13 -7.01 -0.99 -16.19
C ARG A 13 -6.02 0.07 -15.68
N ASP A 14 -5.38 0.78 -16.60
CA ASP A 14 -4.44 1.87 -16.27
C ASP A 14 -5.08 3.02 -15.47
N ALA A 15 -6.41 3.16 -15.50
CA ALA A 15 -7.15 4.15 -14.72
C ALA A 15 -7.64 3.62 -13.36
N GLN A 16 -7.34 2.37 -13.01
CA GLN A 16 -7.86 1.68 -11.82
C GLN A 16 -7.67 2.49 -10.54
N GLU A 17 -6.44 2.91 -10.27
CA GLU A 17 -6.13 3.59 -9.01
C GLU A 17 -6.70 5.00 -8.95
N ALA A 18 -6.60 5.77 -10.05
CA ALA A 18 -7.14 7.12 -10.11
C ALA A 18 -8.66 7.11 -9.84
N VAL A 19 -9.35 6.13 -10.38
CA VAL A 19 -10.80 5.97 -10.25
C VAL A 19 -11.17 5.39 -8.88
N SER A 20 -10.36 4.45 -8.36
CA SER A 20 -10.54 3.92 -6.99
C SER A 20 -10.39 5.02 -5.94
N ASN A 21 -9.36 5.86 -6.07
CA ASN A 21 -9.11 6.98 -5.17
C ASN A 21 -10.21 8.04 -5.29
N LEU A 22 -10.62 8.39 -6.52
CA LEU A 22 -11.77 9.27 -6.76
C LEU A 22 -13.00 8.78 -5.99
N LEU A 23 -13.31 7.48 -6.09
CA LEU A 23 -14.49 6.91 -5.43
C LEU A 23 -14.37 6.94 -3.90
N ILE A 24 -13.17 6.78 -3.35
CA ILE A 24 -12.90 6.95 -1.91
C ILE A 24 -13.09 8.41 -1.49
N GLU A 25 -12.53 9.36 -2.25
CA GLU A 25 -12.63 10.80 -1.98
C GLU A 25 -14.07 11.33 -2.04
N THR A 26 -14.92 10.74 -2.89
CA THR A 26 -16.35 11.08 -2.94
C THR A 26 -17.18 10.46 -1.80
N GLY A 27 -16.53 9.78 -0.85
CA GLY A 27 -17.13 9.31 0.39
C GLY A 27 -17.55 7.84 0.38
N SER A 28 -16.98 7.01 -0.50
CA SER A 28 -17.20 5.57 -0.43
C SER A 28 -16.49 4.97 0.78
N GLN A 29 -17.03 3.87 1.31
CA GLN A 29 -16.48 3.12 2.45
C GLN A 29 -15.57 1.97 2.02
N GLY A 30 -15.43 1.75 0.71
CA GLY A 30 -14.56 0.76 0.11
C GLY A 30 -14.85 0.59 -1.39
N VAL A 31 -13.89 0.00 -2.09
CA VAL A 31 -13.96 -0.27 -3.53
C VAL A 31 -13.64 -1.75 -3.80
N ALA A 32 -14.43 -2.38 -4.67
CA ALA A 32 -14.18 -3.71 -5.20
C ALA A 32 -13.79 -3.59 -6.67
N ILE A 33 -12.79 -4.35 -7.08
CA ILE A 33 -12.28 -4.34 -8.46
C ILE A 33 -12.54 -5.72 -9.06
N ALA A 34 -13.18 -5.74 -10.22
CA ALA A 34 -13.37 -6.93 -11.02
C ALA A 34 -12.55 -6.79 -12.32
N ASP A 35 -11.44 -7.52 -12.40
CA ASP A 35 -10.56 -7.56 -13.56
C ASP A 35 -10.58 -8.95 -14.22
N SER A 36 -10.82 -8.99 -15.53
CA SER A 36 -10.79 -10.22 -16.32
C SER A 36 -9.40 -10.90 -16.34
N ALA A 37 -8.31 -10.17 -16.05
CA ALA A 37 -6.99 -10.77 -15.90
C ALA A 37 -6.80 -11.59 -14.63
N ASP A 38 -7.63 -11.40 -13.60
CA ASP A 38 -7.57 -12.23 -12.39
C ASP A 38 -7.86 -13.71 -12.71
N TYR A 39 -8.53 -13.97 -13.84
CA TYR A 39 -8.88 -15.30 -14.33
C TYR A 39 -7.84 -15.91 -15.29
N ILE A 40 -6.73 -15.22 -15.60
CA ILE A 40 -5.68 -15.77 -16.48
C ILE A 40 -4.84 -16.80 -15.72
N GLY A 41 -4.90 -18.06 -16.16
CA GLY A 41 -3.92 -19.09 -15.81
C GLY A 41 -3.99 -19.64 -14.38
N GLN A 42 -4.98 -19.24 -13.59
CA GLN A 42 -5.22 -19.85 -12.28
C GLN A 42 -5.87 -21.23 -12.46
N LYS A 43 -5.26 -22.25 -11.85
CA LYS A 43 -5.94 -23.51 -11.52
C LYS A 43 -6.18 -23.46 -10.03
N ASP A 44 -7.41 -23.74 -9.60
CA ASP A 44 -7.64 -24.00 -8.19
C ASP A 44 -6.84 -25.25 -7.75
N ARG A 45 -6.74 -25.47 -6.44
CA ARG A 45 -6.05 -26.63 -5.84
C ARG A 45 -6.69 -27.98 -6.23
N PHE A 46 -7.85 -27.97 -6.89
CA PHE A 46 -8.64 -29.14 -7.28
C PHE A 46 -8.72 -29.39 -8.79
N GLY A 47 -8.09 -28.54 -9.61
CA GLY A 47 -8.03 -28.68 -11.06
C GLY A 47 -9.28 -28.20 -11.82
N GLU A 48 -10.16 -27.42 -11.20
CA GLU A 48 -11.29 -26.79 -11.91
C GLU A 48 -10.81 -25.59 -12.74
N LEU A 49 -11.28 -25.52 -13.98
CA LEU A 49 -11.07 -24.39 -14.87
C LEU A 49 -12.04 -23.29 -14.44
N TYR A 50 -11.53 -22.08 -14.17
CA TYR A 50 -12.37 -20.89 -14.04
C TYR A 50 -13.22 -20.71 -15.31
N PRO A 51 -14.41 -20.08 -15.19
CA PRO A 51 -15.22 -19.76 -16.37
C PRO A 51 -14.37 -19.04 -17.42
N ASP A 52 -14.54 -19.36 -18.70
CA ASP A 52 -13.88 -18.65 -19.81
C ASP A 52 -14.39 -17.20 -19.81
N VAL A 53 -13.64 -16.30 -19.15
CA VAL A 53 -13.91 -14.87 -19.15
C VAL A 53 -13.25 -14.26 -20.38
N GLU A 54 -14.02 -13.53 -21.19
CA GLU A 54 -13.46 -12.76 -22.30
C GLU A 54 -12.46 -11.73 -21.73
N GLN A 55 -11.22 -11.82 -22.21
CA GLN A 55 -10.14 -10.95 -21.77
C GLN A 55 -10.41 -9.51 -22.25
N SER A 56 -10.34 -8.58 -21.32
CA SER A 56 -10.66 -7.17 -21.52
C SER A 56 -9.72 -6.31 -20.69
N ASP A 57 -9.15 -5.29 -21.32
CA ASP A 57 -8.38 -4.24 -20.65
C ASP A 57 -9.30 -3.28 -19.88
N MET A 58 -10.62 -3.40 -20.06
CA MET A 58 -11.62 -2.71 -19.25
C MET A 58 -11.94 -3.53 -17.99
N ILE A 59 -11.82 -2.89 -16.84
CA ILE A 59 -12.16 -3.41 -15.51
C ILE A 59 -13.41 -2.71 -14.97
N ALA A 60 -14.09 -3.35 -14.02
CA ALA A 60 -15.18 -2.73 -13.28
C ALA A 60 -14.74 -2.41 -11.85
N ILE A 61 -14.96 -1.17 -11.42
CA ILE A 61 -14.66 -0.71 -10.06
C ILE A 61 -15.98 -0.34 -9.40
N THR A 62 -16.37 -1.08 -8.38
CA THR A 62 -17.62 -0.89 -7.64
C THR A 62 -17.31 -0.25 -6.29
N ALA A 63 -17.83 0.95 -6.06
CA ALA A 63 -17.71 1.68 -4.80
C ALA A 63 -19.01 1.63 -4.01
N TYR A 64 -18.89 1.55 -2.68
CA TYR A 64 -20.02 1.39 -1.78
C TYR A 64 -20.23 2.63 -0.91
N TYR A 65 -21.46 3.15 -0.90
CA TYR A 65 -21.86 4.35 -0.18
C TYR A 65 -22.95 4.03 0.85
N PRO A 66 -22.94 4.67 2.02
CA PRO A 66 -24.07 4.61 2.95
C PRO A 66 -25.35 5.10 2.28
N SER A 67 -26.52 4.54 2.60
CA SER A 67 -27.81 5.01 2.06
C SER A 67 -28.22 6.43 2.46
N SER A 68 -27.51 7.03 3.42
CA SER A 68 -27.63 8.45 3.75
C SER A 68 -26.95 9.37 2.72
N THR A 69 -26.09 8.83 1.86
CA THR A 69 -25.37 9.57 0.83
C THR A 69 -26.27 9.83 -0.38
N ASN A 70 -26.34 11.09 -0.81
CA ASN A 70 -27.06 11.43 -2.04
C ASN A 70 -26.25 11.01 -3.27
N LEU A 71 -26.50 9.80 -3.77
CA LEU A 71 -25.81 9.28 -4.96
C LEU A 71 -25.96 10.16 -6.20
N ALA A 72 -27.02 10.99 -6.31
CA ALA A 72 -27.15 11.89 -7.46
C ALA A 72 -26.03 12.94 -7.48
N ASP A 73 -25.68 13.52 -6.33
CA ASP A 73 -24.64 14.54 -6.22
C ASP A 73 -23.24 13.90 -6.36
N VAL A 74 -23.06 12.72 -5.77
CA VAL A 74 -21.84 11.92 -5.88
C VAL A 74 -21.59 11.52 -7.34
N THR A 75 -22.62 11.06 -8.04
CA THR A 75 -22.52 10.68 -9.46
C THR A 75 -22.16 11.86 -10.35
N VAL A 76 -22.72 13.05 -10.09
CA VAL A 76 -22.33 14.27 -10.82
C VAL A 76 -20.84 14.56 -10.60
N THR A 77 -20.39 14.53 -9.34
CA THR A 77 -18.98 14.76 -8.98
C THR A 77 -18.04 13.74 -9.63
N ILE A 78 -18.40 12.46 -9.56
CA ILE A 78 -17.64 11.37 -10.20
C ILE A 78 -17.55 11.61 -11.72
N ASN A 79 -18.65 11.96 -12.38
CA ASN A 79 -18.63 12.22 -13.83
C ASN A 79 -17.78 13.44 -14.20
N GLU A 80 -17.81 14.51 -13.41
CA GLU A 80 -16.98 15.70 -13.64
C GLU A 80 -15.49 15.37 -13.51
N GLN A 81 -15.10 14.66 -12.46
CA GLN A 81 -13.71 14.28 -12.24
C GLN A 81 -13.23 13.19 -13.20
N LEU A 82 -14.09 12.25 -13.61
CA LEU A 82 -13.77 11.29 -14.67
C LEU A 82 -13.59 12.00 -16.02
N ALA A 83 -14.38 13.03 -16.33
CA ALA A 83 -14.18 13.83 -17.53
C ALA A 83 -12.85 14.61 -17.51
N GLU A 84 -12.43 15.07 -16.33
CA GLU A 84 -11.12 15.67 -16.12
C GLU A 84 -9.99 14.64 -16.32
N LEU A 85 -10.11 13.45 -15.74
CA LEU A 85 -9.16 12.34 -15.95
C LEU A 85 -9.10 11.89 -17.43
N ALA A 86 -10.23 11.89 -18.13
CA ALA A 86 -10.28 11.63 -19.58
C ALA A 86 -9.49 12.67 -20.38
N SER A 87 -9.48 13.93 -19.93
CA SER A 87 -8.74 15.01 -20.57
C SER A 87 -7.22 14.87 -20.44
N PHE A 88 -6.75 14.07 -19.46
CA PHE A 88 -5.35 13.69 -19.28
C PHE A 88 -4.94 12.43 -20.06
N GLY A 89 -5.83 11.88 -20.89
CA GLY A 89 -5.54 10.74 -21.77
C GLY A 89 -5.85 9.37 -21.17
N LEU A 90 -6.45 9.31 -19.98
CA LEU A 90 -6.94 8.06 -19.40
C LEU A 90 -8.22 7.62 -20.11
N GLN A 91 -8.28 6.35 -20.53
CA GLN A 91 -9.49 5.77 -21.09
C GLN A 91 -10.46 5.37 -19.98
N VAL A 92 -11.27 6.34 -19.55
CA VAL A 92 -12.41 6.09 -18.66
C VAL A 92 -13.61 5.65 -19.50
N GLY A 93 -14.20 4.52 -19.14
CA GLY A 93 -15.35 3.95 -19.84
C GLY A 93 -16.68 4.51 -19.30
N GLN A 94 -17.74 3.73 -19.45
CA GLN A 94 -19.08 4.13 -19.04
C GLN A 94 -19.25 4.01 -17.52
N VAL A 95 -19.69 5.10 -16.89
CA VAL A 95 -20.17 5.09 -15.51
C VAL A 95 -21.57 4.49 -15.50
N THR A 96 -21.75 3.39 -14.77
CA THR A 96 -23.06 2.77 -14.59
C THR A 96 -23.40 2.81 -13.11
N VAL A 97 -24.34 3.68 -12.75
CA VAL A 97 -24.89 3.70 -11.39
C VAL A 97 -25.95 2.61 -11.32
N ASP A 98 -25.67 1.56 -10.55
CA ASP A 98 -26.66 0.55 -10.19
C ASP A 98 -26.88 0.64 -8.68
N SER A 99 -28.11 0.87 -8.25
CA SER A 99 -28.44 1.01 -6.84
C SER A 99 -29.07 -0.28 -6.34
N GLN A 100 -28.28 -1.18 -5.78
CA GLN A 100 -28.78 -2.31 -5.00
C GLN A 100 -28.70 -2.01 -3.51
N GLU A 101 -29.79 -2.28 -2.79
CA GLU A 101 -29.80 -2.29 -1.32
C GLU A 101 -29.05 -3.54 -0.84
N LEU A 102 -27.77 -3.39 -0.55
CA LEU A 102 -26.98 -4.45 0.08
C LEU A 102 -27.10 -4.32 1.61
N ALA A 103 -27.42 -5.42 2.28
CA ALA A 103 -27.37 -5.51 3.72
C ALA A 103 -25.90 -5.61 4.18
N GLU A 104 -25.53 -4.88 5.23
CA GLU A 104 -24.18 -4.79 5.81
C GLU A 104 -23.50 -6.16 6.06
N GLU A 105 -24.28 -7.22 6.31
CA GLU A 105 -23.80 -8.60 6.49
C GLU A 105 -23.18 -9.21 5.21
N ASP A 106 -23.53 -8.76 4.00
CA ASP A 106 -22.94 -9.27 2.75
C ASP A 106 -21.66 -8.52 2.31
N TRP A 107 -21.44 -7.30 2.80
CA TRP A 107 -20.30 -6.45 2.38
C TRP A 107 -19.01 -6.76 3.15
N ALA A 108 -19.09 -6.89 4.48
CA ALA A 108 -17.93 -7.21 5.31
C ALA A 108 -17.35 -8.60 5.01
N ASP A 109 -18.15 -9.51 4.47
CA ASP A 109 -17.77 -10.91 4.23
C ASP A 109 -17.31 -11.20 2.79
N ASN A 110 -17.66 -10.38 1.78
CA ASN A 110 -17.38 -10.73 0.39
C ASN A 110 -15.95 -10.43 -0.07
N TRP A 111 -15.34 -9.29 0.28
CA TRP A 111 -13.92 -9.04 -0.07
C TRP A 111 -12.97 -9.97 0.72
N LYS A 112 -13.34 -10.31 1.96
CA LYS A 112 -12.59 -11.22 2.85
C LYS A 112 -12.45 -12.63 2.27
N LYS A 113 -13.38 -13.06 1.41
CA LYS A 113 -13.32 -14.37 0.72
C LYS A 113 -12.23 -14.44 -0.34
N TYR A 114 -11.80 -13.31 -0.90
CA TYR A 114 -10.77 -13.25 -1.95
C TYR A 114 -9.39 -12.85 -1.39
N TYR A 115 -9.33 -12.46 -0.12
CA TYR A 115 -8.08 -12.11 0.53
C TYR A 115 -7.45 -13.36 1.15
N GLU A 116 -6.55 -13.99 0.41
CA GLU A 116 -5.86 -15.22 0.82
C GLU A 116 -4.47 -14.94 1.43
N PRO A 117 -3.94 -15.85 2.27
CA PRO A 117 -2.56 -15.80 2.72
C PRO A 117 -1.57 -15.64 1.57
N ALA A 118 -0.73 -14.60 1.63
CA ALA A 118 0.21 -14.26 0.59
C ALA A 118 1.64 -14.34 1.12
N ARG A 119 2.42 -15.29 0.59
CA ARG A 119 3.85 -15.36 0.86
C ARG A 119 4.56 -14.25 0.11
N ILE A 120 5.18 -13.34 0.86
CA ILE A 120 5.83 -12.15 0.31
C ILE A 120 7.29 -12.46 0.02
N THR A 121 8.03 -12.95 1.02
CA THR A 121 9.44 -13.31 0.88
C THR A 121 9.66 -14.81 1.19
N HIS A 122 10.92 -15.25 1.24
CA HIS A 122 11.21 -16.62 1.68
C HIS A 122 10.70 -16.85 3.10
N ASP A 123 10.86 -15.88 4.00
CA ASP A 123 10.52 -16.08 5.42
C ASP A 123 9.29 -15.30 5.86
N LEU A 124 8.71 -14.41 5.04
CA LEU A 124 7.61 -13.53 5.44
C LEU A 124 6.31 -13.84 4.69
N THR A 125 5.23 -14.05 5.44
CA THR A 125 3.89 -14.30 4.90
C THR A 125 2.88 -13.38 5.55
N ILE A 126 2.02 -12.76 4.75
CA ILE A 126 0.90 -11.96 5.21
C ILE A 126 -0.35 -12.83 5.24
N VAL A 127 -1.03 -12.85 6.38
CA VAL A 127 -2.19 -13.68 6.63
C VAL A 127 -3.35 -12.78 7.08
N PRO A 128 -4.52 -12.87 6.45
CA PRO A 128 -5.72 -12.19 6.94
C PRO A 128 -6.04 -12.58 8.38
N SER A 129 -6.44 -11.63 9.22
CA SER A 129 -6.70 -11.86 10.64
C SER A 129 -7.78 -12.93 10.91
N TRP A 130 -8.71 -13.12 9.96
CA TRP A 130 -9.80 -14.10 10.00
C TRP A 130 -9.47 -15.45 9.35
N THR A 131 -8.24 -15.66 8.87
CA THR A 131 -7.82 -16.92 8.22
C THR A 131 -6.96 -17.78 9.14
N ASP A 132 -7.36 -19.03 9.32
CA ASP A 132 -6.50 -20.05 9.94
C ASP A 132 -5.36 -20.41 8.98
N TYR A 133 -4.11 -20.21 9.43
CA TYR A 133 -2.90 -20.50 8.65
C TYR A 133 -1.86 -21.20 9.50
N ASP A 134 -1.42 -22.37 9.03
CA ASP A 134 -0.35 -23.15 9.65
C ASP A 134 1.01 -22.72 9.10
N ALA A 135 1.74 -21.94 9.90
CA ALA A 135 3.08 -21.47 9.56
C ALA A 135 4.11 -22.60 9.55
N SER A 136 5.00 -22.59 8.55
CA SER A 136 6.18 -23.46 8.52
C SER A 136 7.25 -23.02 9.54
N ALA A 137 8.13 -23.94 9.94
CA ALA A 137 9.15 -23.64 10.93
C ALA A 137 10.11 -22.54 10.45
N GLY A 138 10.19 -21.43 11.20
CA GLY A 138 11.01 -20.26 10.85
C GLY A 138 10.28 -19.19 10.02
N GLU A 139 9.05 -19.46 9.59
CA GLU A 139 8.20 -18.50 8.89
C GLU A 139 7.69 -17.41 9.84
N LYS A 140 7.86 -16.17 9.42
CA LYS A 140 7.38 -14.94 10.06
C LYS A 140 6.01 -14.62 9.46
N VAL A 141 4.98 -14.79 10.27
CA VAL A 141 3.60 -14.49 9.86
C VAL A 141 3.21 -13.10 10.36
N ILE A 142 2.75 -12.26 9.44
CA ILE A 142 2.10 -10.99 9.73
C ILE A 142 0.61 -11.20 9.63
N LYS A 143 -0.10 -11.15 10.76
CA LYS A 143 -1.56 -11.09 10.76
C LYS A 143 -2.01 -9.66 10.46
N LEU A 144 -2.87 -9.47 9.47
CA LEU A 144 -3.41 -8.16 9.12
C LEU A 144 -4.92 -8.22 8.95
N ASP A 145 -5.58 -7.24 9.54
CA ASP A 145 -6.86 -6.75 9.10
C ASP A 145 -6.63 -5.39 8.43
N PRO A 146 -6.56 -5.31 7.08
CA PRO A 146 -6.33 -4.03 6.44
C PRO A 146 -7.49 -3.05 6.66
N GLY A 147 -8.69 -3.53 7.01
CA GLY A 147 -9.86 -2.68 7.27
C GLY A 147 -10.06 -1.62 6.18
N MET A 148 -10.12 -0.35 6.59
CA MET A 148 -10.21 0.82 5.72
C MET A 148 -8.86 1.48 5.40
N ALA A 149 -7.74 1.00 5.94
CA ALA A 149 -6.44 1.65 5.80
C ALA A 149 -5.65 1.11 4.58
N PHE A 150 -4.85 1.97 3.96
CA PHE A 150 -3.95 1.57 2.89
C PHE A 150 -2.87 0.59 3.39
N GLY A 151 -2.41 -0.30 2.51
CA GLY A 151 -1.38 -1.29 2.83
C GLY A 151 -1.94 -2.67 3.12
N THR A 152 -2.64 -3.26 2.14
CA THR A 152 -3.11 -4.65 2.24
C THR A 152 -1.95 -5.62 2.50
N GLY A 153 -0.77 -5.36 1.94
CA GLY A 153 0.38 -6.24 2.04
C GLY A 153 0.71 -6.98 0.76
N THR A 154 -0.27 -7.10 -0.14
CA THR A 154 -0.13 -7.85 -1.40
C THR A 154 0.15 -6.98 -2.60
N HIS A 155 0.00 -5.65 -2.45
CA HIS A 155 0.30 -4.66 -3.49
C HIS A 155 1.79 -4.69 -3.87
N PRO A 156 2.16 -4.50 -5.16
CA PRO A 156 3.55 -4.46 -5.62
C PRO A 156 4.45 -3.54 -4.78
N THR A 157 3.97 -2.34 -4.44
CA THR A 157 4.76 -1.36 -3.68
C THR A 157 5.06 -1.83 -2.27
N THR A 158 4.09 -2.45 -1.58
CA THR A 158 4.28 -3.04 -0.26
C THR A 158 5.21 -4.24 -0.33
N LYS A 159 5.06 -5.12 -1.32
CA LYS A 159 5.95 -6.27 -1.54
C LYS A 159 7.40 -5.82 -1.69
N MET A 160 7.66 -4.85 -2.56
CA MET A 160 9.01 -4.32 -2.77
C MET A 160 9.57 -3.66 -1.51
N SER A 161 8.77 -2.91 -0.73
CA SER A 161 9.21 -2.36 0.56
C SER A 161 9.58 -3.45 1.56
N LEU A 162 8.80 -4.54 1.63
CA LEU A 162 9.09 -5.68 2.50
C LEU A 162 10.36 -6.41 2.08
N PHE A 163 10.59 -6.59 0.78
CA PHE A 163 11.86 -7.12 0.26
C PHE A 163 13.04 -6.20 0.60
N ALA A 164 12.89 -4.89 0.46
CA ALA A 164 13.93 -3.93 0.83
C ALA A 164 14.28 -4.00 2.31
N LEU A 165 13.27 -4.07 3.19
CA LEU A 165 13.47 -4.22 4.63
C LEU A 165 14.22 -5.52 4.97
N GLU A 166 13.84 -6.64 4.35
CA GLU A 166 14.56 -7.91 4.51
C GLU A 166 16.02 -7.81 4.03
N GLN A 167 16.29 -7.03 2.98
CA GLN A 167 17.63 -6.82 2.46
C GLN A 167 18.50 -5.93 3.36
N VAL A 168 17.95 -4.98 4.10
CA VAL A 168 18.77 -4.02 4.88
C VAL A 168 18.82 -4.32 6.39
N LEU A 169 17.78 -4.91 6.97
CA LEU A 169 17.74 -5.21 8.40
C LEU A 169 18.63 -6.42 8.74
N ARG A 170 19.39 -6.30 9.82
CA ARG A 170 20.30 -7.32 10.37
C ARG A 170 20.04 -7.60 11.85
N GLY A 171 19.12 -6.86 12.47
CA GLY A 171 18.73 -6.97 13.86
C GLY A 171 19.38 -5.89 14.71
N GLY A 172 18.58 -5.27 15.59
CA GLY A 172 19.05 -4.23 16.51
C GLY A 172 18.85 -2.79 16.00
N GLU A 173 18.42 -2.60 14.76
CA GLU A 173 18.22 -1.29 14.13
C GLU A 173 17.07 -0.49 14.76
N THR A 174 17.17 0.83 14.69
CA THR A 174 16.05 1.76 14.86
C THR A 174 15.44 2.07 13.49
N VAL A 175 14.13 1.86 13.34
CA VAL A 175 13.40 2.07 12.09
C VAL A 175 12.39 3.21 12.25
N ILE A 176 12.26 4.07 11.24
CA ILE A 176 11.12 4.99 11.12
C ILE A 176 10.30 4.60 9.89
N ASP A 177 9.01 4.36 10.08
CA ASP A 177 8.04 4.05 9.03
C ASP A 177 7.13 5.27 8.82
N VAL A 178 7.20 5.89 7.64
CA VAL A 178 6.51 7.14 7.31
C VAL A 178 5.35 6.86 6.35
N GLY A 179 4.14 7.22 6.77
CA GLY A 179 2.91 6.81 6.11
C GLY A 179 2.62 5.34 6.38
N THR A 180 2.55 4.96 7.66
CA THR A 180 2.51 3.55 8.07
C THR A 180 1.23 2.82 7.63
N GLY A 181 0.13 3.55 7.38
CA GLY A 181 -1.13 2.97 6.92
C GLY A 181 -1.61 1.84 7.85
N SER A 182 -1.69 0.62 7.32
CA SER A 182 -2.06 -0.57 8.09
C SER A 182 -1.03 -1.03 9.14
N GLY A 183 0.18 -0.46 9.16
CA GLY A 183 1.27 -0.88 10.05
C GLY A 183 2.10 -2.06 9.53
N VAL A 184 1.82 -2.56 8.32
CA VAL A 184 2.46 -3.77 7.76
C VAL A 184 3.99 -3.71 7.73
N LEU A 185 4.58 -2.58 7.32
CA LEU A 185 6.04 -2.42 7.23
C LEU A 185 6.68 -2.35 8.62
N SER A 186 6.00 -1.73 9.58
CA SER A 186 6.41 -1.68 10.98
C SER A 186 6.41 -3.06 11.63
N ILE A 187 5.33 -3.84 11.44
CA ILE A 187 5.23 -5.22 11.94
C ILE A 187 6.32 -6.09 11.32
N ALA A 188 6.51 -5.99 10.00
CA ALA A 188 7.58 -6.71 9.32
C ALA A 188 8.97 -6.36 9.88
N SER A 189 9.25 -5.07 10.07
CA SER A 189 10.52 -4.60 10.64
C SER A 189 10.79 -5.19 12.02
N SER A 190 9.75 -5.26 12.87
CA SER A 190 9.85 -5.89 14.18
C SER A 190 10.16 -7.39 14.09
N LEU A 191 9.45 -8.13 13.23
CA LEU A 191 9.69 -9.56 13.02
C LEU A 191 11.07 -9.86 12.38
N LEU A 192 11.61 -8.92 11.62
CA LEU A 192 12.96 -8.96 11.06
C LEU A 192 14.05 -8.61 12.09
N GLY A 193 13.68 -8.25 13.32
CA GLY A 193 14.60 -8.08 14.44
C GLY A 193 14.98 -6.62 14.75
N ALA A 194 14.30 -5.64 14.18
CA ALA A 194 14.51 -4.23 14.56
C ALA A 194 14.31 -4.05 16.07
N LYS A 195 15.12 -3.19 16.68
CA LYS A 195 15.08 -2.93 18.13
C LYS A 195 13.94 -2.01 18.52
N THR A 196 13.68 -0.99 17.73
CA THR A 196 12.67 0.03 17.99
C THR A 196 12.16 0.59 16.68
N ILE A 197 10.85 0.73 16.55
CA ILE A 197 10.18 1.21 15.35
C ILE A 197 9.31 2.41 15.73
N TYR A 198 9.44 3.51 15.02
CA TYR A 198 8.54 4.66 15.11
C TYR A 198 7.72 4.74 13.83
N ALA A 199 6.41 4.59 13.96
CA ALA A 199 5.47 4.57 12.85
C ALA A 199 4.62 5.85 12.88
N TYR A 200 4.61 6.59 11.79
CA TYR A 200 3.89 7.85 11.67
C TYR A 200 2.90 7.81 10.51
N ASP A 201 1.69 8.32 10.74
CA ASP A 201 0.72 8.60 9.70
C ASP A 201 0.02 9.94 9.97
N LEU A 202 -0.43 10.63 8.92
CA LEU A 202 -1.15 11.89 9.07
C LEU A 202 -2.59 11.64 9.54
N ASP A 203 -3.17 10.50 9.17
CA ASP A 203 -4.55 10.14 9.46
C ASP A 203 -4.67 9.36 10.79
N ASP A 204 -5.44 9.90 11.74
CA ASP A 204 -5.75 9.23 13.02
C ASP A 204 -6.46 7.88 12.83
N VAL A 205 -7.16 7.66 11.71
CA VAL A 205 -7.74 6.37 11.34
C VAL A 205 -6.64 5.37 11.03
N ALA A 206 -5.65 5.74 10.22
CA ALA A 206 -4.50 4.88 9.90
C ALA A 206 -3.69 4.55 11.16
N VAL A 207 -3.45 5.53 12.03
CA VAL A 207 -2.79 5.32 13.34
C VAL A 207 -3.53 4.27 14.18
N ARG A 208 -4.86 4.35 14.25
CA ARG A 208 -5.67 3.37 14.97
C ARG A 208 -5.59 1.98 14.35
N VAL A 209 -5.74 1.87 13.02
CA VAL A 209 -5.69 0.59 12.30
C VAL A 209 -4.29 -0.06 12.43
N ALA A 210 -3.22 0.73 12.33
CA ALA A 210 -1.87 0.25 12.57
C ALA A 210 -1.74 -0.32 13.99
N GLN A 211 -2.25 0.37 15.01
CA GLN A 211 -2.20 -0.13 16.39
C GLN A 211 -2.99 -1.44 16.55
N GLU A 212 -4.20 -1.52 15.99
CA GLU A 212 -5.01 -2.75 16.02
C GLU A 212 -4.27 -3.91 15.35
N ASN A 213 -3.63 -3.69 14.20
CA ASN A 213 -2.83 -4.69 13.52
C ASN A 213 -1.57 -5.09 14.29
N ILE A 214 -0.90 -4.15 14.96
CA ILE A 214 0.23 -4.46 15.84
C ILE A 214 -0.22 -5.37 16.98
N ASP A 215 -1.37 -5.10 17.60
CA ASP A 215 -1.91 -5.90 18.69
C ASP A 215 -2.27 -7.34 18.26
N LEU A 216 -2.54 -7.58 16.97
CA LEU A 216 -2.75 -8.91 16.40
C LEU A 216 -1.46 -9.74 16.27
N ASN A 217 -0.28 -9.10 16.33
CA ASN A 217 1.02 -9.73 16.14
C ASN A 217 1.79 -9.79 17.45
N GLN A 218 2.01 -11.00 17.97
CA GLN A 218 2.71 -11.15 19.26
C GLN A 218 4.19 -10.80 19.14
N GLY A 219 4.74 -10.12 20.15
CA GLY A 219 6.15 -9.81 20.24
C GLY A 219 6.58 -8.54 19.51
N THR A 220 5.63 -7.70 19.08
CA THR A 220 5.87 -6.43 18.38
C THR A 220 5.73 -5.20 19.29
N ASP A 221 5.95 -5.36 20.60
CA ASP A 221 5.86 -4.29 21.61
C ASP A 221 6.90 -3.15 21.43
N ASN A 222 7.85 -3.35 20.53
CA ASN A 222 8.89 -2.39 20.14
C ASN A 222 8.43 -1.37 19.09
N ILE A 223 7.16 -1.43 18.64
CA ILE A 223 6.59 -0.48 17.68
C ILE A 223 5.85 0.63 18.44
N HIS A 224 6.10 1.87 18.03
CA HIS A 224 5.46 3.07 18.57
C HIS A 224 4.73 3.80 17.44
N VAL A 225 3.40 3.76 17.46
CA VAL A 225 2.58 4.46 16.46
C VAL A 225 2.12 5.81 16.99
N ALA A 226 2.19 6.85 16.17
CA ALA A 226 1.64 8.16 16.48
C ALA A 226 1.22 8.91 15.22
N ALA A 227 0.32 9.89 15.37
CA ALA A 227 0.04 10.84 14.31
C ALA A 227 1.27 11.70 14.01
N GLY A 228 1.56 11.94 12.73
CA GLY A 228 2.71 12.70 12.28
C GLY A 228 2.60 13.18 10.84
N ASP A 229 3.06 14.39 10.58
CA ASP A 229 3.20 14.95 9.23
C ASP A 229 4.64 14.69 8.76
N LEU A 230 4.82 13.56 8.06
CA LEU A 230 6.11 13.08 7.60
C LEU A 230 7.13 12.97 8.75
N LEU A 231 8.27 13.65 8.63
CA LEU A 231 9.34 13.71 9.63
C LEU A 231 9.37 15.05 10.38
N LYS A 232 8.33 15.88 10.26
CA LYS A 232 8.29 17.19 10.92
C LYS A 232 8.28 17.03 12.43
N GLY A 233 9.24 17.68 13.10
CA GLY A 233 9.39 17.60 14.55
C GLY A 233 10.01 16.30 15.07
N VAL A 234 10.35 15.36 14.17
CA VAL A 234 11.10 14.15 14.51
C VAL A 234 12.56 14.52 14.72
N GLY A 235 13.09 14.15 15.89
CA GLY A 235 14.46 14.49 16.32
C GLY A 235 15.35 13.27 16.56
N GLN A 236 14.78 12.07 16.63
CA GLN A 236 15.53 10.84 16.81
C GLN A 236 16.08 10.34 15.47
N GLU A 237 17.37 10.00 15.47
CA GLU A 237 18.01 9.39 14.30
C GLU A 237 17.66 7.91 14.18
N ALA A 238 17.62 7.40 12.96
CA ALA A 238 17.29 6.01 12.63
C ALA A 238 18.36 5.36 11.76
N ASP A 239 18.50 4.05 11.89
CA ASP A 239 19.37 3.24 11.04
C ASP A 239 18.69 2.99 9.68
N VAL A 240 17.35 2.90 9.68
CA VAL A 240 16.54 2.76 8.46
C VAL A 240 15.32 3.68 8.53
N ILE A 241 15.06 4.43 7.46
CA ILE A 241 13.78 5.09 7.23
C ILE A 241 13.11 4.42 6.03
N VAL A 242 11.83 4.08 6.16
CA VAL A 242 11.02 3.50 5.08
C VAL A 242 9.77 4.35 4.86
N ALA A 243 9.41 4.59 3.61
CA ALA A 243 8.19 5.28 3.22
C ALA A 243 7.59 4.64 1.96
N ASN A 244 6.32 4.23 2.04
CA ASN A 244 5.56 3.72 0.91
C ASN A 244 4.34 4.61 0.67
N ILE A 245 4.59 5.77 0.08
CA ILE A 245 3.61 6.85 -0.13
C ILE A 245 3.82 7.47 -1.52
N LEU A 246 2.94 8.40 -1.91
CA LEU A 246 3.00 9.03 -3.22
C LEU A 246 4.33 9.76 -3.48
N ALA A 247 4.83 9.66 -4.70
CA ALA A 247 6.10 10.24 -5.13
C ALA A 247 6.23 11.75 -4.84
N ASP A 248 5.17 12.54 -4.99
CA ASP A 248 5.23 13.98 -4.72
C ASP A 248 5.47 14.27 -3.23
N ILE A 249 4.98 13.39 -2.35
CA ILE A 249 5.16 13.48 -0.91
C ILE A 249 6.54 12.94 -0.51
N LEU A 250 7.04 11.90 -1.17
CA LEU A 250 8.39 11.39 -0.96
C LEU A 250 9.46 12.47 -1.20
N VAL A 251 9.29 13.33 -2.20
CA VAL A 251 10.21 14.45 -2.47
C VAL A 251 10.35 15.37 -1.25
N LEU A 252 9.23 15.69 -0.59
CA LEU A 252 9.20 16.55 0.60
C LEU A 252 9.90 15.93 1.81
N LEU A 253 10.06 14.61 1.82
CA LEU A 253 10.67 13.84 2.91
C LEU A 253 12.21 13.83 2.85
N THR A 254 12.79 13.93 1.65
CA THR A 254 14.20 13.57 1.40
C THR A 254 15.22 14.31 2.26
N ASP A 255 15.10 15.64 2.40
CA ASP A 255 16.02 16.45 3.20
C ASP A 255 15.95 16.11 4.71
N ASP A 256 14.73 15.96 5.23
CA ASP A 256 14.53 15.55 6.63
C ASP A 256 15.01 14.11 6.86
N ALA A 257 14.79 13.22 5.90
CA ALA A 257 15.31 11.87 5.94
C ALA A 257 16.85 11.87 5.97
N TYR A 258 17.52 12.69 5.15
CA TYR A 258 18.99 12.75 5.15
C TYR A 258 19.53 13.22 6.50
N ARG A 259 18.85 14.17 7.14
CA ARG A 259 19.20 14.64 8.48
C ARG A 259 19.04 13.55 9.55
N LEU A 260 18.04 12.69 9.43
CA LEU A 260 17.65 11.71 10.46
C LEU A 260 18.22 10.30 10.24
N VAL A 261 18.55 9.92 9.01
CA VAL A 261 19.27 8.67 8.74
C VAL A 261 20.69 8.79 9.27
N LYS A 262 21.13 7.82 10.06
CA LYS A 262 22.52 7.75 10.54
C LYS A 262 23.49 7.48 9.40
N ASP A 263 24.76 7.78 9.62
CA ASP A 263 25.81 7.36 8.68
C ASP A 263 25.79 5.83 8.50
N GLN A 264 25.95 5.38 7.26
CA GLN A 264 25.77 3.99 6.82
C GLN A 264 24.34 3.44 6.91
N GLY A 265 23.37 4.28 7.30
CA GLY A 265 21.95 3.93 7.32
C GLY A 265 21.30 3.99 5.94
N TYR A 266 20.04 3.54 5.89
CA TYR A 266 19.28 3.36 4.66
C TYR A 266 18.00 4.20 4.62
N LEU A 267 17.64 4.63 3.41
CA LEU A 267 16.34 5.21 3.09
C LEU A 267 15.66 4.35 2.03
N ILE A 268 14.50 3.80 2.33
CA ILE A 268 13.69 3.00 1.42
C ILE A 268 12.48 3.82 1.01
N LEU A 269 12.32 4.07 -0.30
CA LEU A 269 11.18 4.79 -0.86
C LEU A 269 10.45 3.88 -1.85
N SER A 270 9.14 3.73 -1.70
CA SER A 270 8.27 2.95 -2.59
C SER A 270 6.96 3.70 -2.83
N GLY A 271 6.09 3.20 -3.71
CA GLY A 271 4.89 3.94 -4.16
C GLY A 271 5.18 4.89 -5.31
N ILE A 272 6.25 4.61 -6.08
CA ILE A 272 6.74 5.48 -7.14
C ILE A 272 6.29 4.92 -8.49
N ILE A 273 5.36 5.61 -9.13
CA ILE A 273 5.00 5.30 -10.52
C ILE A 273 6.15 5.70 -11.46
N SER A 274 6.30 4.98 -12.58
CA SER A 274 7.46 5.10 -13.48
C SER A 274 7.69 6.51 -14.02
N GLU A 275 6.63 7.28 -14.27
CA GLU A 275 6.70 8.67 -14.75
C GLU A 275 7.26 9.63 -13.71
N LYS A 276 7.18 9.29 -12.41
CA LYS A 276 7.66 10.10 -11.30
C LYS A 276 9.00 9.64 -10.74
N LEU A 277 9.61 8.60 -11.33
CA LEU A 277 10.87 8.02 -10.86
C LEU A 277 12.01 9.05 -10.81
N ASP A 278 12.24 9.77 -11.91
CA ASP A 278 13.33 10.73 -12.04
C ASP A 278 13.23 11.84 -10.98
N MET A 279 12.00 12.30 -10.70
CA MET A 279 11.74 13.33 -9.69
C MET A 279 12.17 12.89 -8.28
N VAL A 280 11.90 11.63 -7.90
CA VAL A 280 12.30 11.10 -6.58
C VAL A 280 13.80 10.86 -6.51
N LEU A 281 14.40 10.36 -7.59
CA LEU A 281 15.85 10.17 -7.70
C LEU A 281 16.60 11.50 -7.54
N GLU A 282 16.19 12.53 -8.29
CA GLU A 282 16.79 13.86 -8.23
C GLU A 282 16.73 14.46 -6.81
N ALA A 283 15.58 14.32 -6.13
CA ALA A 283 15.41 14.79 -4.76
C ALA A 283 16.35 14.06 -3.79
N ALA A 284 16.41 12.72 -3.84
CA ALA A 284 17.27 11.93 -2.97
C ALA A 284 18.77 12.21 -3.22
N PHE A 285 19.19 12.32 -4.48
CA PHE A 285 20.56 12.68 -4.83
C PHE A 285 20.92 14.09 -4.37
N SER A 286 20.01 15.05 -4.51
CA SER A 286 20.22 16.42 -4.05
C SER A 286 20.37 16.52 -2.53
N ALA A 287 19.64 15.68 -1.78
CA ALA A 287 19.77 15.58 -0.33
C ALA A 287 21.11 14.92 0.11
N GLY A 288 21.76 14.16 -0.78
CA GLY A 288 23.06 13.53 -0.53
C GLY A 288 23.02 12.00 -0.39
N PHE A 289 21.88 11.37 -0.71
CA PHE A 289 21.76 9.92 -0.71
C PHE A 289 22.38 9.27 -1.96
N PHE A 290 22.81 8.02 -1.82
CA PHE A 290 23.35 7.20 -2.90
C PHE A 290 22.43 6.03 -3.19
N LEU A 291 22.07 5.80 -4.46
CA LEU A 291 21.18 4.70 -4.84
C LEU A 291 21.94 3.36 -4.77
N GLU A 292 21.49 2.46 -3.91
CA GLU A 292 22.07 1.13 -3.76
C GLU A 292 21.29 0.09 -4.56
N THR A 293 19.95 0.13 -4.48
CA THR A 293 19.08 -0.83 -5.17
C THR A 293 17.87 -0.12 -5.77
N HIS A 294 17.51 -0.50 -7.00
CA HIS A 294 16.27 -0.13 -7.67
C HIS A 294 15.50 -1.39 -8.03
N MET A 295 14.27 -1.50 -7.53
CA MET A 295 13.35 -2.58 -7.83
C MET A 295 12.19 -2.06 -8.66
N VAL A 296 11.75 -2.86 -9.63
CA VAL A 296 10.63 -2.57 -10.51
C VAL A 296 9.67 -3.74 -10.51
N GLN A 297 8.38 -3.46 -10.31
CA GLN A 297 7.32 -4.45 -10.44
C GLN A 297 6.12 -3.83 -11.16
N GLY A 298 5.97 -4.15 -12.45
CA GLY A 298 5.00 -3.46 -13.31
C GLY A 298 5.41 -2.00 -13.52
N GLU A 299 4.48 -1.09 -13.27
CA GLU A 299 4.71 0.37 -13.32
C GLU A 299 5.33 0.95 -12.04
N TRP A 300 5.41 0.13 -10.98
CA TRP A 300 5.85 0.56 -9.66
C TRP A 300 7.34 0.39 -9.46
N ASN A 301 7.92 1.36 -8.77
CA ASN A 301 9.32 1.43 -8.43
C ASN A 301 9.50 1.51 -6.92
N ALA A 302 10.53 0.83 -6.42
CA ALA A 302 11.05 1.02 -5.07
C ALA A 302 12.57 1.24 -5.13
N LEU A 303 13.05 2.17 -4.32
CA LEU A 303 14.42 2.64 -4.29
C LEU A 303 14.98 2.44 -2.88
N VAL A 304 16.15 1.83 -2.79
CA VAL A 304 16.93 1.72 -1.56
C VAL A 304 18.14 2.60 -1.72
N PHE A 305 18.22 3.62 -0.88
CA PHE A 305 19.34 4.54 -0.81
C PHE A 305 20.15 4.31 0.45
N LYS A 306 21.42 4.68 0.39
CA LYS A 306 22.37 4.64 1.49
C LYS A 306 22.93 6.02 1.77
N LYS A 307 23.06 6.37 3.04
CA LYS A 307 23.80 7.55 3.48
C LYS A 307 25.25 7.14 3.77
N THR A 308 26.18 7.51 2.90
CA THR A 308 27.58 7.11 3.01
C THR A 308 28.49 8.14 2.37
N ASP A 309 29.66 8.37 2.98
CA ASP A 309 30.75 9.14 2.35
C ASP A 309 31.62 8.27 1.43
N ASP A 310 31.51 6.94 1.56
CA ASP A 310 32.21 5.96 0.73
C ASP A 310 31.31 5.51 -0.42
N ILE A 311 31.69 5.91 -1.63
CA ILE A 311 30.97 5.65 -2.89
C ILE A 311 31.46 4.35 -3.55
N SER A 312 32.43 3.65 -2.96
CA SER A 312 32.96 2.41 -3.52
C SER A 312 31.95 1.25 -3.36
N GLY A 313 31.14 1.04 -4.40
CA GLY A 313 30.14 -0.04 -4.45
C GLY A 313 28.71 0.42 -4.75
N VAL A 314 28.47 1.73 -4.84
CA VAL A 314 27.19 2.31 -5.27
C VAL A 314 27.09 2.21 -6.80
N ILE A 315 26.04 1.60 -7.32
CA ILE A 315 25.78 1.55 -8.76
C ILE A 315 25.18 2.91 -9.16
N GLY A 316 25.97 3.76 -9.84
CA GLY A 316 25.47 5.01 -10.44
C GLY A 316 26.20 6.30 -10.07
N GLY A 317 27.39 6.23 -9.45
CA GLY A 317 28.30 7.37 -9.33
C GLY A 317 29.10 7.66 -10.60
#